data_AF-A0A7S2G721-F1
#
_entry.id   AF-A0A7S2G721-F1
#
_cell.length_a   1.000
_cell.length_b   1.000
_cell.length_c   1.000
_cell.angle_alpha   90.00
_cell.angle_beta   90.00
_cell.angle_gamma   90.00
#
_symmetry.space_group_name_H-M   'P 1'
#
loop_
_entity.id
_entity.type
_entity.pdbx_description
1 polymer ?
#
loop_
_entity_poly.entity_id
_entity_poly.type
_entity_poly.pdbx_seq_one_letter_code
_entity_poly.pdbx_strand_id
1 'polypeptide(L)'
;LTYDERLDPQPDYARMSAALNATGRPIVYSICNWGKKDPWTWAPDIANMWRTTMDIYPQYARVMSIVDDQAGKEAFAGPGHWNDPDMVEVGVDSTIFNWGWTPETNITQRESATHMSLWAILSAPLIIGLDLTQAPTWAMSIISNAEMLAINQDVLGAQGASVAEYTEGSLVEGVCTFGKCVHTEIWSKAW
;
A
#
# COMPACT_ATOMS: atom_id res chain seq x y z
N LEU A 1 -29.67 -2.17 8.17
CA LEU A 1 -28.61 -1.95 9.19
C LEU A 1 -28.09 -0.54 8.97
N THR A 2 -28.26 0.36 9.93
CA THR A 2 -27.64 1.70 9.89
C THR A 2 -26.20 1.58 10.36
N TYR A 3 -25.25 2.01 9.54
CA TYR A 3 -23.82 2.01 9.86
C TYR A 3 -23.55 3.01 11.00
N ASP A 4 -22.93 2.54 12.09
CA ASP A 4 -22.52 3.35 13.23
C ASP A 4 -21.01 3.14 13.46
N GLU A 5 -20.21 4.16 13.17
CA GLU A 5 -18.74 4.14 13.26
C GLU A 5 -18.21 3.93 14.69
N ARG A 6 -19.09 4.02 15.70
CA ARG A 6 -18.73 3.73 17.10
C ARG A 6 -18.68 2.25 17.41
N LEU A 7 -19.30 1.41 16.57
CA LEU A 7 -19.30 -0.03 16.78
C LEU A 7 -17.93 -0.60 16.46
N ASP A 8 -17.54 -1.59 17.26
CA ASP A 8 -16.36 -2.41 16.98
C ASP A 8 -16.60 -3.18 15.67
N PRO A 9 -15.73 -3.02 14.64
CA PRO A 9 -15.89 -3.72 13.38
C PRO A 9 -15.51 -5.20 13.46
N GLN A 10 -14.68 -5.60 14.43
CA GLN A 10 -14.09 -6.95 14.48
C GLN A 10 -15.14 -8.07 14.49
N PRO A 11 -16.25 -8.01 15.27
CA PRO A 11 -17.26 -9.07 15.28
C PRO A 11 -17.92 -9.32 13.93
N ASP A 12 -18.14 -8.28 13.11
CA ASP A 12 -18.77 -8.42 11.82
C ASP A 12 -17.82 -9.02 10.77
N TYR A 13 -16.54 -8.60 10.78
CA TYR A 13 -15.51 -9.23 9.96
C TYR A 13 -15.26 -10.70 10.37
N ALA A 14 -15.28 -11.02 11.67
CA ALA A 14 -15.13 -12.38 12.16
C ALA A 14 -16.30 -13.29 11.73
N ARG A 15 -17.53 -12.77 11.74
CA ARG A 15 -18.71 -13.50 11.23
C ARG A 15 -18.57 -13.85 9.75
N MET A 16 -18.08 -12.92 8.94
CA MET A 16 -17.84 -13.17 7.52
C MET A 16 -16.70 -14.17 7.31
N SER A 17 -15.59 -14.04 8.05
CA SER A 17 -14.49 -15.03 8.02
C SER A 17 -14.98 -16.45 8.31
N ALA A 18 -15.79 -16.62 9.35
CA ALA A 18 -16.41 -17.91 9.68
C ALA A 18 -17.33 -18.43 8.56
N ALA A 19 -18.12 -17.54 7.94
CA ALA A 19 -18.99 -17.91 6.83
C ALA A 19 -18.20 -18.35 5.58
N LEU A 20 -17.10 -17.66 5.25
CA LEU A 20 -16.21 -18.04 4.15
C LEU A 20 -15.58 -19.41 4.39
N ASN A 21 -15.08 -19.66 5.61
CA ASN A 21 -14.53 -20.95 6.00
C ASN A 21 -15.57 -22.08 5.93
N ALA A 22 -16.82 -21.81 6.33
CA ALA A 22 -17.91 -22.79 6.28
C ALA A 22 -18.27 -23.27 4.85
N THR A 23 -17.85 -22.54 3.82
CA THR A 23 -18.01 -22.99 2.42
C THR A 23 -17.14 -24.19 2.07
N GLY A 24 -16.08 -24.46 2.86
CA GLY A 24 -15.08 -25.48 2.57
C GLY A 24 -14.14 -25.14 1.40
N ARG A 25 -14.26 -23.95 0.80
CA ARG A 25 -13.37 -23.46 -0.26
C ARG A 25 -12.30 -22.54 0.33
N PRO A 26 -11.02 -22.70 -0.04
CA PRO A 26 -10.01 -21.69 0.27
C PRO A 26 -10.35 -20.38 -0.45
N ILE A 27 -10.70 -19.34 0.31
CA ILE A 27 -11.06 -18.02 -0.21
C ILE A 27 -10.18 -17.00 0.51
N VAL A 28 -9.42 -16.21 -0.25
CA VAL A 28 -8.67 -15.07 0.31
C VAL A 28 -9.65 -14.07 0.87
N TYR A 29 -9.47 -13.69 2.13
CA TYR A 29 -10.30 -12.67 2.76
C TYR A 29 -9.54 -11.35 2.90
N SER A 30 -9.96 -10.36 2.12
CA SER A 30 -9.44 -8.98 2.17
C SER A 30 -10.43 -8.08 2.90
N ILE A 31 -9.97 -7.46 3.98
CA ILE A 31 -10.75 -6.53 4.81
C ILE A 31 -10.57 -5.11 4.30
N CYS A 32 -11.69 -4.46 3.98
CA CYS A 32 -11.70 -3.03 3.66
C CYS A 32 -12.58 -2.28 4.66
N ASN A 33 -11.93 -1.69 5.68
CA ASN A 33 -12.51 -0.75 6.65
C ASN A 33 -11.69 0.55 6.74
N TRP A 34 -10.86 0.81 5.72
CA TRP A 34 -10.02 2.01 5.60
C TRP A 34 -9.04 2.24 6.76
N GLY A 35 -8.58 1.18 7.44
CA GLY A 35 -7.71 1.31 8.61
C GLY A 35 -8.44 1.73 9.89
N LYS A 36 -9.76 1.92 9.87
CA LYS A 36 -10.52 2.35 11.06
C LYS A 36 -10.43 1.30 12.16
N LYS A 37 -10.10 1.74 13.38
CA LYS A 37 -9.92 0.86 14.56
C LYS A 37 -8.80 -0.17 14.35
N ASP A 38 -7.72 0.25 13.70
CA ASP A 38 -6.43 -0.43 13.69
C ASP A 38 -6.50 -1.91 13.31
N PRO A 39 -7.00 -2.26 12.11
CA PRO A 39 -7.22 -3.65 11.69
C PRO A 39 -5.99 -4.55 11.80
N TRP A 40 -4.78 -3.99 11.67
CA TRP A 40 -3.53 -4.73 11.89
C TRP A 40 -3.42 -5.38 13.27
N THR A 41 -4.16 -4.89 14.27
CA THR A 41 -4.16 -5.45 15.64
C THR A 41 -5.07 -6.66 15.84
N TRP A 42 -6.00 -6.95 14.93
CA TRP A 42 -7.00 -8.01 15.10
C TRP A 42 -7.33 -8.82 13.84
N ALA A 43 -7.10 -8.26 12.65
CA ALA A 43 -7.33 -8.93 11.38
C ALA A 43 -6.39 -10.12 11.08
N PRO A 44 -5.13 -10.20 11.58
CA PRO A 44 -4.25 -11.35 11.33
C PRO A 44 -4.87 -12.70 11.69
N ASP A 45 -5.75 -12.74 12.69
CA ASP A 45 -6.41 -13.97 13.15
C ASP A 45 -7.56 -14.43 12.26
N ILE A 46 -8.09 -13.56 11.39
CA ILE A 46 -9.35 -13.82 10.67
C ILE A 46 -9.30 -13.52 9.17
N ALA A 47 -8.27 -12.85 8.66
CA ALA A 47 -8.16 -12.40 7.28
C ALA A 47 -6.73 -12.52 6.72
N ASN A 48 -6.60 -12.40 5.40
CA ASN A 48 -5.32 -12.52 4.71
C ASN A 48 -4.71 -11.16 4.33
N MET A 49 -5.50 -10.10 4.33
CA MET A 49 -5.03 -8.73 4.17
C MET A 49 -6.07 -7.75 4.69
N TRP A 50 -5.65 -6.53 5.04
CA TRP A 50 -6.54 -5.47 5.51
C TRP A 50 -6.06 -4.09 5.10
N ARG A 51 -6.99 -3.25 4.66
CA ARG A 51 -6.72 -1.86 4.34
C ARG A 51 -6.21 -1.12 5.55
N THR A 52 -5.09 -0.41 5.41
CA THR A 52 -4.49 0.39 6.50
C THR A 52 -4.87 1.87 6.43
N THR A 53 -5.40 2.35 5.30
CA THR A 53 -5.74 3.74 5.05
C THR A 53 -7.05 3.92 4.28
N MET A 54 -7.52 5.16 4.14
CA MET A 54 -8.49 5.58 3.11
C MET A 54 -7.98 5.30 1.70
N ASP A 55 -8.83 5.51 0.69
CA ASP A 55 -8.52 5.15 -0.69
C ASP A 55 -7.31 5.91 -1.26
N ILE A 56 -6.53 5.21 -2.07
CA ILE A 56 -5.52 5.81 -2.92
C ILE A 56 -6.19 6.45 -4.15
N TYR A 57 -5.47 7.38 -4.77
CA TYR A 57 -5.77 7.95 -6.07
C TYR A 57 -4.44 8.41 -6.68
N PRO A 58 -4.34 8.56 -8.02
CA PRO A 58 -3.06 8.71 -8.74
C PRO A 58 -2.44 10.12 -8.61
N GLN A 59 -2.32 10.63 -7.38
CA GLN A 59 -1.58 11.82 -7.01
C GLN A 59 -0.41 11.43 -6.10
N TYR A 60 0.79 11.89 -6.43
CA TYR A 60 2.00 11.46 -5.73
C TYR A 60 1.99 11.80 -4.23
N ALA A 61 1.44 12.96 -3.86
CA ALA A 61 1.26 13.32 -2.45
C ALA A 61 0.36 12.32 -1.69
N ARG A 62 -0.66 11.76 -2.35
CA ARG A 62 -1.51 10.74 -1.75
C ARG A 62 -0.75 9.42 -1.57
N VAL A 63 0.00 9.00 -2.59
CA VAL A 63 0.88 7.82 -2.52
C VAL A 63 1.82 7.92 -1.31
N MET A 64 2.52 9.05 -1.17
CA MET A 64 3.46 9.24 -0.06
C MET A 64 2.75 9.27 1.30
N SER A 65 1.60 9.94 1.43
CA SER A 65 0.84 9.93 2.69
C SER A 65 0.45 8.52 3.16
N ILE A 66 0.19 7.60 2.22
CA ILE A 66 -0.12 6.19 2.55
C ILE A 66 1.13 5.45 2.99
N VAL A 67 2.28 5.74 2.37
CA VAL A 67 3.59 5.17 2.73
C VAL A 67 3.98 5.60 4.14
N ASP A 68 3.82 6.89 4.47
CA ASP A 68 4.04 7.42 5.81
C ASP A 68 3.17 6.69 6.85
N ASP A 69 1.90 6.46 6.51
CA ASP A 69 0.96 5.71 7.34
C ASP A 69 1.37 4.24 7.52
N GLN A 70 2.33 3.67 6.77
CA GLN A 70 2.80 2.30 7.01
C GLN A 70 3.88 2.18 8.09
N ALA A 71 4.49 3.30 8.49
CA ALA A 71 5.53 3.28 9.53
C ALA A 71 4.98 2.71 10.85
N GLY A 72 5.70 1.76 11.44
CA GLY A 72 5.33 1.09 12.69
C GLY A 72 4.30 -0.03 12.52
N LYS A 73 3.90 -0.38 11.30
CA LYS A 73 2.96 -1.48 11.02
C LYS A 73 3.66 -2.76 10.55
N GLU A 74 4.97 -2.73 10.33
CA GLU A 74 5.76 -3.84 9.81
C GLU A 74 5.66 -5.12 10.65
N ALA A 75 5.50 -4.98 11.98
CA ALA A 75 5.41 -6.12 12.89
C ALA A 75 4.09 -6.91 12.77
N PHE A 76 3.08 -6.35 12.09
CA PHE A 76 1.76 -6.97 11.93
C PHE A 76 1.58 -7.65 10.57
N ALA A 77 2.54 -7.55 9.66
CA ALA A 77 2.50 -8.18 8.35
C ALA A 77 3.50 -9.34 8.27
N GLY A 78 3.12 -10.37 7.52
CA GLY A 78 3.95 -11.54 7.29
C GLY A 78 3.24 -12.62 6.46
N PRO A 79 3.88 -13.78 6.28
CA PRO A 79 3.31 -14.87 5.50
C PRO A 79 1.87 -15.22 5.92
N GLY A 80 0.93 -14.99 5.00
CA GLY A 80 -0.50 -15.31 5.18
C GLY A 80 -1.38 -14.14 5.60
N HIS A 81 -0.81 -12.99 5.97
CA HIS A 81 -1.55 -11.81 6.44
C HIS A 81 -0.78 -10.50 6.17
N TRP A 82 -1.37 -9.58 5.40
CA TRP A 82 -0.65 -8.41 4.86
C TRP A 82 -1.33 -7.07 5.17
N ASN A 83 -0.54 -6.06 5.51
CA ASN A 83 -1.01 -4.68 5.45
C ASN A 83 -1.30 -4.31 3.98
N ASP A 84 -2.49 -3.80 3.71
CA ASP A 84 -2.93 -3.37 2.38
C ASP A 84 -2.95 -1.83 2.30
N PRO A 85 -1.91 -1.20 1.72
CA PRO A 85 -1.88 0.23 1.44
C PRO A 85 -2.72 0.62 0.21
N ASP A 86 -3.66 -0.22 -0.23
CA ASP A 86 -4.52 -0.05 -1.39
C ASP A 86 -3.82 -0.36 -2.74
N MET A 87 -4.60 -0.30 -3.81
CA MET A 87 -4.20 -0.70 -5.17
C MET A 87 -3.02 0.08 -5.77
N VAL A 88 -2.41 -0.49 -6.81
CA VAL A 88 -1.32 0.11 -7.58
C VAL A 88 -1.86 1.06 -8.65
N GLU A 89 -1.46 2.33 -8.57
CA GLU A 89 -1.90 3.45 -9.41
C GLU A 89 -0.97 3.74 -10.61
N VAL A 90 0.01 2.86 -10.88
CA VAL A 90 0.97 3.00 -11.99
C VAL A 90 0.25 3.13 -13.33
N GLY A 91 0.38 4.31 -13.96
CA GLY A 91 -0.22 4.59 -15.27
C GLY A 91 -1.72 4.83 -15.27
N VAL A 92 -2.37 4.84 -14.09
CA VAL A 92 -3.80 5.13 -13.98
C VAL A 92 -4.06 6.59 -14.34
N ASP A 93 -5.10 6.80 -15.14
CA ASP A 93 -5.55 8.14 -15.51
C ASP A 93 -6.55 8.66 -14.46
N SER A 94 -6.21 9.77 -13.81
CA SER A 94 -7.02 10.42 -12.77
C SER A 94 -8.39 10.88 -13.26
N THR A 95 -8.60 10.99 -14.57
CA THR A 95 -9.89 11.37 -15.16
C THR A 95 -11.03 10.39 -14.83
N ILE A 96 -10.70 9.14 -14.44
CA ILE A 96 -11.70 8.18 -13.95
C ILE A 96 -12.28 8.58 -12.58
N PHE A 97 -11.55 9.39 -11.80
CA PHE A 97 -11.99 9.91 -10.51
C PHE A 97 -12.65 11.27 -10.71
N ASN A 98 -13.96 11.28 -10.97
CA ASN A 98 -14.75 12.50 -11.09
C ASN A 98 -15.15 13.07 -9.71
N TRP A 99 -14.16 13.32 -8.86
CA TRP A 99 -14.36 14.10 -7.64
C TRP A 99 -14.07 15.54 -8.01
N GLY A 100 -15.11 16.37 -8.17
CA GLY A 100 -15.05 17.74 -8.71
C GLY A 100 -14.17 18.77 -7.95
N TRP A 101 -13.24 18.31 -7.11
CA TRP A 101 -12.27 19.09 -6.33
C TRP A 101 -10.82 18.63 -6.51
N THR A 102 -10.53 17.53 -7.23
CA THR A 102 -9.15 17.08 -7.43
C THR A 102 -8.48 17.83 -8.58
N PRO A 103 -7.34 18.50 -8.36
CA PRO A 103 -6.54 19.00 -9.47
C PRO A 103 -6.06 17.80 -10.31
N GLU A 104 -6.35 17.83 -11.60
CA GLU A 104 -5.89 16.87 -12.61
C GLU A 104 -4.37 16.69 -12.47
N THR A 105 -3.95 15.61 -11.81
CA THR A 105 -2.55 15.20 -11.83
C THR A 105 -2.53 13.69 -11.78
N ASN A 106 -1.96 13.09 -12.83
CA ASN A 106 -1.57 11.69 -12.85
C ASN A 106 -0.15 11.60 -12.30
N ILE A 107 0.17 10.54 -11.57
CA ILE A 107 1.57 10.27 -11.19
C ILE A 107 2.43 10.16 -12.45
N THR A 108 3.60 10.81 -12.43
CA THR A 108 4.59 10.71 -13.51
C THR A 108 5.17 9.31 -13.59
N GLN A 109 5.91 8.99 -14.67
CA GLN A 109 6.58 7.69 -14.79
C GLN A 109 7.60 7.44 -13.67
N ARG A 110 8.29 8.50 -13.21
CA ARG A 110 9.27 8.41 -12.11
C ARG A 110 8.58 8.18 -10.77
N GLU A 111 7.50 8.89 -10.51
CA GLU A 111 6.67 8.70 -9.32
C GLU A 111 6.01 7.32 -9.32
N SER A 112 5.59 6.82 -10.49
CA SER A 112 5.07 5.45 -10.67
C SER A 112 6.11 4.40 -10.32
N ALA A 113 7.36 4.57 -10.77
CA ALA A 113 8.44 3.65 -10.41
C ALA A 113 8.71 3.68 -8.89
N THR A 114 8.63 4.85 -8.27
CA THR A 114 8.80 5.01 -6.81
C THR A 114 7.66 4.35 -6.05
N HIS A 115 6.41 4.59 -6.45
CA HIS A 115 5.21 3.97 -5.90
C HIS A 115 5.30 2.43 -5.96
N MET A 116 5.59 1.86 -7.13
CA MET A 116 5.76 0.41 -7.28
C MET A 116 6.88 -0.13 -6.38
N SER A 117 7.97 0.63 -6.27
CA SER A 117 9.11 0.23 -5.43
C SER A 117 8.76 0.19 -3.95
N LEU A 118 8.03 1.19 -3.46
CA LEU A 118 7.60 1.24 -2.07
C LEU A 118 6.59 0.14 -1.75
N TRP A 119 5.65 -0.17 -2.65
CA TRP A 119 4.72 -1.29 -2.46
C TRP A 119 5.45 -2.64 -2.39
N ALA A 120 6.51 -2.81 -3.19
CA ALA A 120 7.33 -4.01 -3.14
C ALA A 120 8.13 -4.12 -1.82
N ILE A 121 8.71 -3.01 -1.36
CA ILE A 121 9.41 -2.91 -0.07
C ILE A 121 8.44 -3.14 1.10
N LEU A 122 7.20 -2.70 1.00
CA LEU A 122 6.19 -2.89 2.04
C LEU A 122 5.62 -4.32 2.09
N SER A 123 5.99 -5.21 1.15
CA SER A 123 5.31 -6.50 0.96
C SER A 123 3.80 -6.35 0.77
N ALA A 124 3.39 -5.24 0.15
CA ALA A 124 1.99 -4.93 -0.07
C ALA A 124 1.36 -5.87 -1.13
N PRO A 125 0.04 -6.12 -1.07
CA PRO A 125 -0.69 -6.70 -2.20
C PRO A 125 -0.50 -5.87 -3.47
N LEU A 126 -0.02 -6.49 -4.55
CA LEU A 126 0.18 -5.83 -5.85
C LEU A 126 -1.06 -5.99 -6.74
N ILE A 127 -2.13 -5.27 -6.41
CA ILE A 127 -3.39 -5.28 -7.17
C ILE A 127 -3.38 -4.10 -8.15
N ILE A 128 -3.38 -4.39 -9.46
CA ILE A 128 -3.24 -3.36 -10.51
C ILE A 128 -4.56 -2.61 -10.71
N GLY A 129 -4.53 -1.27 -10.57
CA GLY A 129 -5.68 -0.39 -10.88
C GLY A 129 -5.77 0.06 -12.35
N LEU A 130 -4.69 -0.13 -13.12
CA LEU A 130 -4.60 0.24 -14.54
C LEU A 130 -5.49 -0.61 -15.44
N ASP A 131 -6.18 0.02 -16.40
CA ASP A 131 -6.78 -0.67 -17.54
C ASP A 131 -5.69 -1.27 -18.45
N LEU A 132 -5.46 -2.57 -18.28
CA LEU A 132 -4.46 -3.33 -19.02
C LEU A 132 -4.72 -3.40 -20.53
N THR A 133 -5.95 -3.15 -21.00
CA THR A 133 -6.26 -3.15 -22.43
C THR A 133 -5.70 -1.93 -23.16
N GLN A 134 -5.41 -0.86 -22.41
CA GLN A 134 -4.89 0.41 -22.91
C GLN A 134 -3.58 0.80 -22.22
N ALA A 135 -2.93 -0.15 -21.54
CA ALA A 135 -1.74 0.13 -20.75
C ALA A 135 -0.58 0.62 -21.63
N PRO A 136 0.01 1.78 -21.34
CA PRO A 136 1.17 2.24 -22.05
C PRO A 136 2.39 1.38 -21.73
N THR A 137 3.30 1.22 -22.68
CA THR A 137 4.48 0.35 -22.56
C THR A 137 5.36 0.68 -21.35
N TRP A 138 5.47 1.96 -20.99
CA TRP A 138 6.22 2.40 -19.81
C TRP A 138 5.59 1.88 -18.50
N ALA A 139 4.26 1.92 -18.37
CA ALA A 139 3.57 1.45 -17.17
C ALA A 139 3.70 -0.07 -17.05
N MET A 140 3.56 -0.78 -18.17
CA MET A 140 3.81 -2.22 -18.23
C MET A 140 5.22 -2.57 -17.78
N SER A 141 6.23 -1.80 -18.20
CA SER A 141 7.63 -2.06 -17.82
C SER A 141 7.89 -1.91 -16.32
N ILE A 142 7.12 -1.08 -15.63
CA ILE A 142 7.21 -0.89 -14.18
C ILE A 142 6.50 -2.02 -13.44
N ILE A 143 5.24 -2.30 -13.77
CA ILE A 143 4.44 -3.32 -13.04
C ILE A 143 4.92 -4.76 -13.29
N SER A 144 5.62 -5.00 -14.40
CA SER A 144 6.21 -6.31 -14.74
C SER A 144 7.71 -6.43 -14.43
N ASN A 145 8.29 -5.47 -13.71
CA ASN A 145 9.70 -5.52 -13.35
C ASN A 145 9.99 -6.72 -12.43
N ALA A 146 10.67 -7.73 -12.95
CA ALA A 146 10.93 -9.00 -12.26
C ALA A 146 11.75 -8.85 -10.97
N GLU A 147 12.69 -7.90 -10.91
CA GLU A 147 13.50 -7.65 -9.71
C GLU A 147 12.64 -7.05 -8.60
N MET A 148 11.76 -6.11 -8.94
CA MET A 148 10.82 -5.54 -7.97
C MET A 148 9.80 -6.56 -7.47
N LEU A 149 9.29 -7.41 -8.37
CA LEU A 149 8.39 -8.50 -8.00
C LEU A 149 9.08 -9.52 -7.11
N ALA A 150 10.36 -9.83 -7.36
CA ALA A 150 11.13 -10.74 -6.51
C ALA A 150 11.30 -10.17 -5.09
N ILE A 151 11.55 -8.86 -4.93
CA ILE A 151 11.59 -8.21 -3.62
C ILE A 151 10.23 -8.36 -2.92
N ASN A 152 9.12 -8.06 -3.61
CA ASN A 152 7.78 -8.17 -3.02
C ASN A 152 7.45 -9.61 -2.59
N GLN A 153 7.81 -10.60 -3.42
CA GLN A 153 7.48 -12.01 -3.25
C GLN A 153 8.53 -12.81 -2.45
N ASP A 154 9.45 -12.12 -1.77
CA ASP A 154 10.41 -12.80 -0.90
C ASP A 154 9.72 -13.66 0.17
N VAL A 155 10.28 -14.85 0.41
CA VAL A 155 9.67 -15.88 1.26
C VAL A 155 9.67 -15.52 2.73
N LEU A 156 10.56 -14.62 3.18
CA LEU A 156 10.51 -14.10 4.54
C LEU A 156 9.21 -13.32 4.77
N GLY A 157 8.68 -12.69 3.71
CA GLY A 157 7.46 -11.90 3.78
C GLY A 157 7.56 -10.71 4.73
N ALA A 158 8.78 -10.27 5.08
CA ALA A 158 8.96 -9.13 5.96
C ALA A 158 8.53 -7.84 5.25
N GLN A 159 7.60 -7.11 5.84
CA GLN A 159 7.35 -5.72 5.42
C GLN A 159 8.58 -4.86 5.75
N GLY A 160 8.95 -3.97 4.84
CA GLY A 160 10.00 -2.99 5.07
C GLY A 160 9.61 -1.97 6.13
N ALA A 161 10.60 -1.49 6.86
CA ALA A 161 10.44 -0.48 7.91
C ALA A 161 11.09 0.84 7.49
N SER A 162 10.48 1.96 7.87
CA SER A 162 11.15 3.27 7.82
C SER A 162 12.24 3.29 8.89
N VAL A 163 13.48 3.54 8.48
CA VAL A 163 14.67 3.54 9.36
C VAL A 163 15.27 4.92 9.56
N ALA A 164 14.89 5.90 8.74
CA ALA A 164 15.25 7.29 8.93
C ALA A 164 14.32 8.21 8.12
N GLU A 165 14.04 9.38 8.68
CA GLU A 165 13.31 10.47 8.02
C GLU A 165 14.09 11.77 8.22
N TYR A 166 14.25 12.53 7.15
CA TYR A 166 15.03 13.76 7.12
C TYR A 166 14.24 14.88 6.45
N THR A 167 14.01 15.94 7.23
CA THR A 167 13.34 17.15 6.75
C THR A 167 14.33 18.14 6.12
N GLU A 168 13.80 19.17 5.48
CA GLU A 168 14.58 20.26 4.91
C GLU A 168 15.58 20.85 5.94
N GLY A 169 16.86 20.90 5.56
CA GLY A 169 17.98 21.31 6.42
C GLY A 169 18.78 20.16 7.06
N SER A 170 18.33 18.91 6.93
CA SER A 170 19.08 17.74 7.40
C SER A 170 20.29 17.42 6.50
N LEU A 171 21.42 17.01 7.09
CA LEU A 171 22.61 16.55 6.36
C LEU A 171 22.65 15.02 6.35
N VAL A 172 22.35 14.41 5.20
CA VAL A 172 22.52 12.97 4.97
C VAL A 172 23.65 12.77 3.96
N GLU A 173 24.78 12.27 4.42
CA GLU A 173 25.94 11.99 3.58
C GLU A 173 25.59 10.95 2.51
N GLY A 174 25.85 11.26 1.24
CA GLY A 174 25.52 10.38 0.10
C GLY A 174 24.10 10.48 -0.45
N VAL A 175 23.19 11.22 0.21
CA VAL A 175 21.79 11.40 -0.25
C VAL A 175 21.46 12.86 -0.51
N CYS A 176 21.85 13.77 0.39
CA CYS A 176 21.67 15.22 0.20
C CYS A 176 22.86 15.82 -0.56
N THR A 177 22.62 16.45 -1.72
CA THR A 177 23.63 17.23 -2.44
C THR A 177 23.53 18.72 -2.06
N PHE A 178 24.66 19.37 -1.79
CA PHE A 178 24.75 20.80 -1.48
C PHE A 178 23.87 21.30 -0.31
N GLY A 179 23.57 20.44 0.67
CA GLY A 179 22.84 20.84 1.88
C GLY A 179 21.35 21.16 1.66
N LYS A 180 20.76 20.68 0.56
CA LYS A 180 19.32 20.82 0.29
C LYS A 180 18.70 19.45 0.12
N CYS A 181 18.03 18.97 1.16
CA CYS A 181 17.07 17.87 1.06
C CYS A 181 15.67 18.48 1.10
N VAL A 182 14.79 18.06 0.17
CA VAL A 182 13.42 18.60 0.06
C VAL A 182 12.44 17.75 0.89
N HIS A 183 12.78 16.48 1.13
CA HIS A 183 12.26 15.51 2.11
C HIS A 183 12.95 14.18 1.77
N THR A 184 13.38 13.37 2.73
CA THR A 184 14.05 12.08 2.45
C THR A 184 13.70 11.04 3.48
N GLU A 185 13.12 9.94 3.02
CA GLU A 185 12.87 8.75 3.82
C GLU A 185 13.77 7.60 3.38
N ILE A 186 14.24 6.82 4.34
CA ILE A 186 15.01 5.60 4.10
C ILE A 186 14.18 4.43 4.60
N TRP A 187 13.87 3.52 3.69
CA TRP A 187 13.16 2.29 3.98
C TRP A 187 14.10 1.09 3.82
N SER A 188 14.00 0.14 4.74
CA SER A 188 14.80 -1.08 4.75
C SER A 188 13.91 -2.30 4.82
N LYS A 189 14.14 -3.28 3.94
CA LYS A 189 13.50 -4.59 3.95
C LYS A 189 14.55 -5.68 4.06
N ALA A 190 14.30 -6.67 4.91
CA ALA A 190 15.04 -7.92 4.89
C ALA A 190 14.50 -8.77 3.71
N TRP A 191 15.40 -9.20 2.82
CA TRP A 191 15.11 -9.99 1.63
C TRP A 191 16.27 -10.96 1.37
#